data_AF-A0AAD8IDB1-F1
#
_entry.id   AF-A0AAD8IDB1-F1
#
_cell.length_a   1.000
_cell.length_b   1.000
_cell.length_c   1.000
_cell.angle_alpha   90.00
_cell.angle_beta   90.00
_cell.angle_gamma   90.00
#
_symmetry.space_group_name_H-M   'P 1'
#
loop_
_entity.id
_entity.type
_entity.pdbx_description
1 polymer ?
#
loop_
_entity_poly.entity_id
_entity_poly.type
_entity_poly.pdbx_seq_one_letter_code
_entity_poly.pdbx_strand_id
1 'polypeptide(L)'
;MSSASRPIAAGYGPDIWGDKFTSIPRHFELWEAYSKERDTLKNEVRRMLVSAEGEWTEKLILINTIERLGVGYHFSEEIEDMLAEMQNAHETSESYKKYDLFTTALFFRILRQHGYKVTSEIFNKYKEIDGKFNEAVTRDPEGLLSLYDAAHLRTHGEAVLDEALDFTTYHLKCIMESLDSDSLAKQVKHALEQPLHKGITRMEAKHFILYYEENPLRNDVLLKFAKLDFNLLQMLYKQELSQVQSWWADIDVESKLPQFRSRVVEAYVWAVANIFEPHYALARIMFTKMALALSVSDDLYDAYGTMDELNTYTKAIERFDADCIKGLPGYSKICYSTCVKFFREFDEEIVKQGSYYDVSYCKEAFKTTVLAYHQEAVWREKNYVPPLKEYLMNGSITSCACPLGLSSILGMGHADTIGACKWAAKGPKAVLSAEKMSRIINDIMGYEEEHSRPHVATSIDCYMKEYGVSKEEAVVKLYEMIEDTWKDINEECLRPTTVGRHYINIFLNWMRVSDVTYKNRDGYTHPDTMKDEIEFLLMDPIPI
;
A
#
# COMPACT_ATOMS: atom_id res chain seq x y z
N MET A 1 -43.75 0.88 -19.19
CA MET A 1 -42.64 0.42 -18.32
C MET A 1 -41.66 -0.28 -19.23
N SER A 2 -40.63 0.41 -19.73
CA SER A 2 -39.54 -0.29 -20.40
C SER A 2 -38.84 -1.13 -19.34
N SER A 3 -38.62 -2.41 -19.61
CA SER A 3 -37.73 -3.23 -18.81
C SER A 3 -36.32 -2.70 -19.03
N ALA A 4 -35.85 -1.79 -18.17
CA ALA A 4 -34.44 -1.41 -18.17
C ALA A 4 -33.63 -2.68 -17.91
N SER A 5 -32.87 -3.13 -18.90
CA SER A 5 -31.95 -4.25 -18.74
C SER A 5 -30.86 -3.83 -17.77
N ARG A 6 -30.68 -4.58 -16.68
CA ARG A 6 -29.54 -4.39 -15.77
C ARG A 6 -28.24 -4.53 -16.56
N PRO A 7 -27.17 -3.81 -16.18
CA PRO A 7 -25.83 -4.16 -16.63
C PRO A 7 -25.62 -5.66 -16.37
N ILE A 8 -25.07 -6.39 -17.34
CA ILE A 8 -24.78 -7.81 -17.13
C ILE A 8 -23.68 -7.85 -16.08
N ALA A 9 -23.98 -8.42 -14.91
CA ALA A 9 -22.98 -8.64 -13.88
C ALA A 9 -21.85 -9.48 -14.49
N ALA A 10 -20.62 -8.99 -14.38
CA ALA A 10 -19.45 -9.78 -14.71
C ALA A 10 -19.56 -11.12 -13.95
N GLY A 11 -19.18 -12.22 -14.59
CA GLY A 11 -19.12 -13.52 -13.94
C GLY A 11 -17.98 -13.54 -12.94
N TYR A 12 -18.11 -12.82 -11.82
CA TYR A 12 -17.10 -12.75 -10.78
C TYR A 12 -16.82 -14.16 -10.25
N GLY A 13 -15.53 -14.49 -10.15
CA GLY A 13 -15.10 -15.76 -9.59
C GLY A 13 -15.55 -15.92 -8.13
N PRO A 14 -15.78 -17.16 -7.67
CA PRO A 14 -16.13 -17.43 -6.28
C PRO A 14 -14.98 -17.04 -5.32
N ASP A 15 -15.27 -16.99 -4.02
CA ASP A 15 -14.21 -17.00 -3.01
C ASP A 15 -13.39 -18.30 -3.15
N ILE A 16 -12.07 -18.14 -3.33
CA ILE A 16 -11.13 -19.27 -3.49
C ILE A 16 -10.59 -19.78 -2.13
N TRP A 17 -10.88 -19.06 -1.04
CA TRP A 17 -10.36 -19.35 0.29
C TRP A 17 -11.32 -20.20 1.12
N GLY A 18 -12.63 -20.01 0.96
CA GLY A 18 -13.64 -20.77 1.67
C GLY A 18 -13.44 -20.72 3.18
N ASP A 19 -13.40 -21.89 3.82
CA ASP A 19 -13.33 -22.02 5.27
C ASP A 19 -11.89 -21.97 5.85
N LYS A 20 -10.85 -21.84 5.01
CA LYS A 20 -9.43 -21.88 5.43
C LYS A 20 -9.07 -20.95 6.59
N PHE A 21 -9.75 -19.80 6.71
CA PHE A 21 -9.50 -18.79 7.74
C PHE A 21 -10.63 -18.68 8.79
N THR A 22 -11.66 -19.53 8.72
CA THR A 22 -12.85 -19.42 9.57
C THR A 22 -12.66 -20.03 10.96
N SER A 23 -11.85 -21.08 11.09
CA SER A 23 -11.57 -21.77 12.36
C SER A 23 -10.08 -21.93 12.57
N ILE A 24 -9.46 -20.91 13.14
CA ILE A 24 -8.01 -20.91 13.37
C ILE A 24 -7.72 -21.36 14.80
N PRO A 25 -6.99 -22.48 14.99
CA PRO A 25 -6.64 -22.95 16.32
C PRO A 25 -5.87 -21.88 17.09
N ARG A 26 -6.28 -21.61 18.33
CA ARG A 26 -5.50 -20.76 19.24
C ARG A 26 -4.33 -21.56 19.77
N HIS A 27 -3.16 -21.43 19.14
CA HIS A 27 -1.92 -22.01 19.65
C HIS A 27 -1.35 -21.16 20.80
N PHE A 28 -2.09 -21.07 21.91
CA PHE A 28 -1.74 -20.19 23.03
C PHE A 28 -0.35 -20.50 23.62
N GLU A 29 -0.03 -21.78 23.80
CA GLU A 29 1.28 -22.21 24.32
C GLU A 29 2.42 -21.80 23.38
N LEU A 30 2.22 -21.95 22.06
CA LEU A 30 3.20 -21.54 21.05
C LEU A 30 3.37 -20.02 21.03
N TRP A 31 2.26 -19.29 21.08
CA TRP A 31 2.26 -17.83 21.15
C TRP A 31 3.03 -17.34 22.38
N GLU A 32 2.77 -17.92 23.55
CA GLU A 32 3.43 -17.56 24.80
C GLU A 32 4.94 -17.86 24.73
N ALA A 33 5.32 -19.04 24.23
CA ALA A 33 6.72 -19.43 24.04
C ALA A 33 7.45 -18.47 23.09
N TYR A 34 6.89 -18.21 21.91
CA TYR A 34 7.47 -17.31 20.92
C TYR A 34 7.54 -15.88 21.43
N SER A 35 6.49 -15.39 22.12
CA SER A 35 6.47 -14.03 22.68
C SER A 35 7.59 -13.84 23.71
N LYS A 36 7.74 -14.79 24.63
CA LYS A 36 8.79 -14.74 25.66
C LYS A 36 10.20 -14.72 25.06
N GLU A 37 10.44 -15.55 24.05
CA GLU A 37 11.73 -15.61 23.37
C GLU A 37 11.98 -14.34 22.54
N ARG A 38 11.00 -13.88 21.75
CA ARG A 38 11.04 -12.63 20.99
C ARG A 38 11.36 -11.45 21.89
N ASP A 39 10.72 -11.32 23.05
CA ASP A 39 10.95 -10.21 23.98
C ASP A 39 12.37 -10.24 24.59
N THR A 40 12.92 -11.43 24.81
CA THR A 40 14.31 -11.59 25.24
C THR A 40 15.28 -11.10 24.16
N LEU A 41 15.09 -11.54 22.92
CA LEU A 41 15.91 -11.16 21.77
C LEU A 41 15.74 -9.67 21.43
N LYS A 42 14.54 -9.09 21.60
CA LYS A 42 14.27 -7.65 21.42
C LYS A 42 15.23 -6.80 22.25
N ASN A 43 15.46 -7.18 23.51
CA ASN A 43 16.37 -6.46 24.40
C ASN A 43 17.84 -6.62 23.96
N GLU A 44 18.20 -7.75 23.36
CA GLU A 44 19.53 -7.96 22.81
C GLU A 44 19.78 -7.11 21.57
N VAL A 45 18.84 -7.10 20.62
CA VAL A 45 18.90 -6.25 19.42
C VAL A 45 18.95 -4.77 19.80
N ARG A 46 18.16 -4.34 20.80
CA ARG A 46 18.24 -2.98 21.33
C ARG A 46 19.64 -2.65 21.84
N ARG A 47 20.28 -3.56 22.57
CA ARG A 47 21.67 -3.36 23.02
C ARG A 47 22.61 -3.22 21.83
N MET A 48 22.45 -4.01 20.77
CA MET A 48 23.27 -3.88 19.55
C MET A 48 23.17 -2.48 18.93
N LEU A 49 21.97 -1.88 18.91
CA LEU A 49 21.77 -0.51 18.42
C LEU A 49 22.42 0.54 19.34
N VAL A 50 22.19 0.44 20.65
CA VAL A 50 22.70 1.43 21.63
C VAL A 50 24.21 1.35 21.81
N SER A 51 24.78 0.14 21.76
CA SER A 51 26.22 -0.10 21.87
C SER A 51 26.93 -0.15 20.52
N ALA A 52 26.28 0.28 19.44
CA ALA A 52 26.92 0.35 18.14
C ALA A 52 28.04 1.40 18.18
N GLU A 53 29.24 0.97 18.51
CA GLU A 53 30.48 1.73 18.38
C GLU A 53 31.15 1.32 17.07
N GLY A 54 31.57 2.27 16.24
CA GLY A 54 32.17 1.93 14.94
C GLY A 54 31.96 3.01 13.87
N GLU A 55 32.37 2.68 12.65
CA GLU A 55 32.18 3.51 11.45
C GLU A 55 30.69 3.63 11.11
N TRP A 56 30.28 4.77 10.53
CA TRP A 56 28.88 5.02 10.15
C TRP A 56 28.30 3.96 9.22
N THR A 57 29.15 3.36 8.37
CA THR A 57 28.77 2.26 7.48
C THR A 57 28.19 1.07 8.24
N GLU A 58 28.80 0.64 9.35
CA GLU A 58 28.35 -0.51 10.12
C GLU A 58 27.00 -0.24 10.78
N LYS A 59 26.82 0.97 11.32
CA LYS A 59 25.56 1.45 11.87
C LYS A 59 24.44 1.48 10.81
N LEU A 60 24.73 1.98 9.62
CA LEU A 60 23.77 1.99 8.50
C LEU A 60 23.38 0.58 8.06
N ILE A 61 24.34 -0.36 7.98
CA ILE A 61 24.06 -1.76 7.67
C ILE A 61 23.16 -2.39 8.74
N LEU A 62 23.40 -2.10 10.03
CA LEU A 62 22.57 -2.59 11.13
C LEU A 62 21.12 -2.07 11.02
N ILE A 63 20.94 -0.75 10.83
CA ILE A 63 19.60 -0.15 10.64
C ILE A 63 18.92 -0.79 9.42
N ASN A 64 19.61 -0.84 8.28
CA ASN A 64 19.09 -1.45 7.06
C ASN A 64 18.63 -2.89 7.28
N THR A 65 19.43 -3.68 7.99
CA THR A 65 19.12 -5.08 8.27
C THR A 65 17.88 -5.19 9.14
N ILE A 66 17.78 -4.39 10.21
CA ILE A 66 16.63 -4.37 11.11
C ILE A 66 15.33 -3.97 10.39
N GLU A 67 15.41 -2.96 9.52
CA GLU A 67 14.25 -2.48 8.75
C GLU A 67 13.84 -3.48 7.68
N ARG A 68 14.79 -4.00 6.90
CA ARG A 68 14.52 -5.02 5.87
C ARG A 68 14.03 -6.33 6.47
N LEU A 69 14.39 -6.68 7.71
CA LEU A 69 13.81 -7.83 8.42
C LEU A 69 12.38 -7.57 8.93
N GLY A 70 11.83 -6.37 8.72
CA GLY A 70 10.46 -6.02 9.08
C GLY A 70 10.23 -5.84 10.58
N VAL A 71 11.30 -5.61 11.35
CA VAL A 71 11.26 -5.46 12.82
C VAL A 71 11.67 -4.07 13.30
N GLY A 72 11.93 -3.12 12.40
CA GLY A 72 12.29 -1.73 12.75
C GLY A 72 11.27 -0.99 13.60
N TYR A 73 9.98 -1.36 13.51
CA TYR A 73 8.90 -0.77 14.33
C TYR A 73 9.07 -1.02 15.84
N HIS A 74 9.96 -1.94 16.24
CA HIS A 74 10.31 -2.18 17.63
C HIS A 74 11.34 -1.23 18.21
N PHE A 75 12.07 -0.51 17.34
CA PHE A 75 13.25 0.29 17.68
C PHE A 75 13.19 1.68 17.06
N SER A 76 11.99 2.22 16.84
CA SER A 76 11.82 3.48 16.09
C SER A 76 12.51 4.66 16.77
N GLU A 77 12.57 4.69 18.10
CA GLU A 77 13.28 5.73 18.86
C GLU A 77 14.81 5.58 18.68
N GLU A 78 15.34 4.37 18.88
CA GLU A 78 16.79 4.12 18.77
C GLU A 78 17.31 4.34 17.34
N ILE A 79 16.51 3.98 16.32
CA ILE A 79 16.82 4.24 14.91
C ILE A 79 16.81 5.75 14.65
N GLU A 80 15.78 6.47 15.07
CA GLU A 80 15.66 7.92 14.84
C GLU A 80 16.81 8.70 15.50
N ASP A 81 17.17 8.37 16.74
CA ASP A 81 18.29 8.99 17.45
C ASP A 81 19.61 8.81 16.69
N MET A 82 19.85 7.60 16.17
CA MET A 82 21.06 7.29 15.41
C MET A 82 21.10 8.01 14.06
N LEU A 83 19.97 8.11 13.37
CA LEU A 83 19.86 8.84 12.11
C LEU A 83 20.03 10.35 12.31
N ALA A 84 19.51 10.90 13.41
CA ALA A 84 19.72 12.30 13.77
C ALA A 84 21.20 12.59 14.04
N GLU A 85 21.90 11.71 14.76
CA GLU A 85 23.35 11.80 14.99
C GLU A 85 24.12 11.79 13.67
N MET A 86 23.79 10.85 12.78
CA MET A 86 24.39 10.73 11.44
C MET A 86 24.19 11.99 10.60
N GLN A 87 22.98 12.54 10.57
CA GLN A 87 22.68 13.75 9.80
C GLN A 87 23.51 14.94 10.32
N ASN A 88 23.58 15.12 11.63
CA ASN A 88 24.38 16.20 12.24
C ASN A 88 25.88 16.03 11.94
N ALA A 89 26.39 14.79 11.97
CA ALA A 89 27.77 14.49 11.62
C ALA A 89 28.05 14.72 10.12
N HIS A 90 27.08 14.46 9.25
CA HIS A 90 27.18 14.72 7.81
C HIS A 90 27.28 16.21 7.49
N GLU A 91 26.51 17.06 8.18
CA GLU A 91 26.54 18.51 7.99
C GLU A 91 27.86 19.16 8.48
N THR A 92 28.56 18.49 9.40
CA THR A 92 29.76 19.03 10.06
C THR A 92 31.07 18.41 9.60
N SER A 93 31.04 17.33 8.81
CA SER A 93 32.25 16.62 8.37
C SER A 93 32.23 16.27 6.87
N GLU A 94 33.40 16.23 6.25
CA GLU A 94 33.55 15.73 4.87
C GLU A 94 33.68 14.19 4.80
N SER A 95 33.33 13.47 5.87
CA SER A 95 33.51 12.01 5.98
C SER A 95 32.82 11.24 4.85
N TYR A 96 31.65 11.72 4.41
CA TYR A 96 30.88 11.15 3.30
C TYR A 96 31.62 11.15 1.95
N LYS A 97 32.65 12.00 1.76
CA LYS A 97 33.47 11.97 0.54
C LYS A 97 34.24 10.65 0.40
N LYS A 98 34.47 9.93 1.51
CA LYS A 98 35.16 8.64 1.53
C LYS A 98 34.25 7.43 1.33
N TYR A 99 32.93 7.62 1.41
CA TYR A 99 31.98 6.52 1.25
C TYR A 99 32.06 5.93 -0.17
N ASP A 100 32.05 4.60 -0.25
CA ASP A 100 31.80 3.87 -1.49
C ASP A 100 30.34 4.02 -1.94
N LEU A 101 30.03 3.49 -3.13
CA LEU A 101 28.71 3.64 -3.74
C LEU A 101 27.63 3.04 -2.85
N PHE A 102 27.85 1.81 -2.37
CA PHE A 102 26.97 1.12 -1.44
C PHE A 102 26.62 1.98 -0.23
N THR A 103 27.63 2.46 0.51
CA THR A 103 27.42 3.26 1.72
C THR A 103 26.70 4.57 1.42
N THR A 104 27.06 5.24 0.32
CA THR A 104 26.43 6.52 -0.07
C THR A 104 24.97 6.34 -0.44
N ALA A 105 24.66 5.32 -1.24
CA ALA A 105 23.30 5.02 -1.63
C ALA A 105 22.45 4.55 -0.44
N LEU A 106 23.02 3.74 0.44
CA LEU A 106 22.36 3.29 1.67
C LEU A 106 22.04 4.46 2.62
N PHE A 107 23.02 5.34 2.85
CA PHE A 107 22.83 6.56 3.62
C PHE A 107 21.72 7.42 3.03
N PHE A 108 21.79 7.72 1.72
CA PHE A 108 20.76 8.52 1.04
C PHE A 108 19.37 7.90 1.21
N ARG A 109 19.24 6.60 0.93
CA ARG A 109 17.96 5.88 0.97
C ARG A 109 17.35 5.90 2.36
N ILE A 110 18.09 5.46 3.39
CA ILE A 110 17.56 5.38 4.75
C ILE A 110 17.17 6.76 5.26
N LEU A 111 18.04 7.77 5.11
CA LEU A 111 17.76 9.11 5.58
C LEU A 111 16.52 9.72 4.88
N ARG A 112 16.39 9.55 3.55
CA ARG A 112 15.20 9.98 2.80
C ARG A 112 13.94 9.23 3.21
N GLN A 113 14.02 7.91 3.41
CA GLN A 113 12.90 7.13 3.94
C GLN A 113 12.44 7.65 5.30
N HIS A 114 13.37 8.12 6.13
CA HIS A 114 13.13 8.77 7.42
C HIS A 114 12.75 10.26 7.37
N GLY A 115 12.61 10.80 6.16
CA GLY A 115 12.19 12.17 5.89
C GLY A 115 13.30 13.21 5.99
N TYR A 116 14.56 12.80 6.19
CA TYR A 116 15.67 13.74 6.14
C TYR A 116 15.95 14.18 4.71
N LYS A 117 16.29 15.46 4.56
CA LYS A 117 16.61 16.08 3.27
C LYS A 117 18.08 15.87 2.94
N VAL A 118 18.37 14.76 2.25
CA VAL A 118 19.70 14.52 1.65
C VAL A 118 19.67 14.92 0.18
N THR A 119 20.59 15.75 -0.29
CA THR A 119 20.61 16.21 -1.69
C THR A 119 21.07 15.08 -2.62
N SER A 120 20.44 14.95 -3.79
CA SER A 120 20.84 13.97 -4.81
C SER A 120 22.23 14.24 -5.39
N GLU A 121 22.77 15.45 -5.21
CA GLU A 121 24.13 15.83 -5.59
C GLU A 121 25.22 15.00 -4.91
N ILE A 122 24.92 14.30 -3.81
CA ILE A 122 25.86 13.38 -3.15
C ILE A 122 26.37 12.29 -4.11
N PHE A 123 25.61 11.97 -5.17
CA PHE A 123 25.99 11.00 -6.18
C PHE A 123 26.91 11.55 -7.27
N ASN A 124 27.16 12.87 -7.32
CA ASN A 124 27.99 13.48 -8.36
C ASN A 124 29.45 13.00 -8.33
N LYS A 125 29.95 12.53 -7.17
CA LYS A 125 31.29 11.93 -7.06
C LYS A 125 31.45 10.61 -7.81
N TYR A 126 30.35 9.97 -8.22
CA TYR A 126 30.34 8.74 -9.03
C TYR A 126 30.14 9.02 -10.51
N LYS A 127 30.15 10.29 -10.91
CA LYS A 127 29.98 10.72 -12.29
C LYS A 127 31.32 11.16 -12.88
N GLU A 128 31.46 11.00 -14.18
CA GLU A 128 32.57 11.47 -14.99
C GLU A 128 32.46 12.98 -15.25
N ILE A 129 33.51 13.57 -15.84
CA ILE A 129 33.58 15.01 -16.16
C ILE A 129 32.47 15.43 -17.15
N ASP A 130 32.01 14.52 -18.01
CA ASP A 130 30.90 14.76 -18.94
C ASP A 130 29.52 14.76 -18.26
N GLY A 131 29.47 14.47 -16.96
CA GLY A 131 28.25 14.45 -16.17
C GLY A 131 27.47 13.14 -16.26
N LYS A 132 28.06 12.03 -16.75
CA LYS A 132 27.42 10.70 -16.72
C LYS A 132 27.96 9.82 -15.60
N PHE A 133 27.18 8.86 -15.12
CA PHE A 133 27.69 7.84 -14.19
C PHE A 133 28.90 7.09 -14.75
N ASN A 134 29.94 6.95 -13.92
CA ASN A 134 31.17 6.26 -14.27
C ASN A 134 30.93 4.76 -14.40
N GLU A 135 31.23 4.15 -15.55
CA GLU A 135 31.06 2.70 -15.76
C GLU A 135 31.83 1.85 -14.74
N ALA A 136 32.89 2.36 -14.11
CA ALA A 136 33.62 1.65 -13.06
C ALA A 136 32.72 1.27 -11.87
N VAL A 137 31.63 1.99 -11.61
CA VAL A 137 30.69 1.62 -10.53
C VAL A 137 29.95 0.32 -10.78
N THR A 138 29.88 -0.16 -12.03
CA THR A 138 29.25 -1.44 -12.37
C THR A 138 30.02 -2.65 -11.85
N ARG A 139 31.27 -2.45 -11.39
CA ARG A 139 32.10 -3.47 -10.74
C ARG A 139 31.69 -3.76 -9.30
N ASP A 140 30.79 -2.96 -8.74
CA ASP A 140 30.18 -3.13 -7.42
C ASP A 140 28.67 -3.39 -7.57
N PRO A 141 28.24 -4.65 -7.77
CA PRO A 141 26.83 -4.96 -7.99
C PRO A 141 25.94 -4.65 -6.77
N GLU A 142 26.48 -4.73 -5.55
CA GLU A 142 25.74 -4.39 -4.32
C GLU A 142 25.53 -2.89 -4.19
N GLY A 143 26.56 -2.09 -4.51
CA GLY A 143 26.46 -0.64 -4.60
C GLY A 143 25.51 -0.19 -5.69
N LEU A 144 25.52 -0.87 -6.84
CA LEU A 144 24.61 -0.60 -7.96
C LEU A 144 23.15 -0.89 -7.58
N LEU A 145 22.89 -2.02 -6.92
CA LEU A 145 21.56 -2.35 -6.40
C LEU A 145 21.10 -1.33 -5.34
N SER A 146 22.00 -0.91 -4.45
CA SER A 146 21.70 0.11 -3.45
C SER A 146 21.37 1.47 -4.08
N LEU A 147 22.08 1.86 -5.15
CA LEU A 147 21.78 3.09 -5.91
C LEU A 147 20.44 2.99 -6.64
N TYR A 148 20.11 1.83 -7.20
CA TYR A 148 18.79 1.56 -7.77
C TYR A 148 17.67 1.77 -6.74
N ASP A 149 17.78 1.15 -5.57
CA ASP A 149 16.79 1.31 -4.49
C ASP A 149 16.69 2.77 -4.03
N ALA A 150 17.82 3.49 -3.96
CA ALA A 150 17.85 4.91 -3.61
C ALA A 150 17.18 5.80 -4.66
N ALA A 151 17.33 5.49 -5.95
CA ALA A 151 16.77 6.29 -7.05
C ALA A 151 15.23 6.26 -7.10
N HIS A 152 14.59 5.25 -6.50
CA HIS A 152 13.12 5.22 -6.35
C HIS A 152 12.56 6.23 -5.33
N LEU A 153 13.43 6.86 -4.52
CA LEU A 153 13.05 7.93 -3.58
C LEU A 153 13.16 9.35 -4.17
N ARG A 154 13.42 9.46 -5.48
CA ARG A 154 13.54 10.74 -6.17
C ARG A 154 12.29 11.59 -6.04
N THR A 155 12.49 12.90 -5.96
CA THR A 155 11.44 13.93 -6.01
C THR A 155 11.48 14.67 -7.35
N HIS A 156 10.61 15.66 -7.55
CA HIS A 156 10.65 16.46 -8.78
C HIS A 156 11.95 17.25 -8.89
N GLY A 157 12.48 17.37 -10.11
CA GLY A 157 13.69 18.15 -10.41
C GLY A 157 15.02 17.45 -10.11
N GLU A 158 15.02 16.20 -9.63
CA GLU A 158 16.25 15.45 -9.31
C GLU A 158 16.81 14.66 -10.50
N ALA A 159 17.27 15.38 -11.53
CA ALA A 159 17.80 14.77 -12.77
C ALA A 159 18.93 13.75 -12.54
N VAL A 160 19.73 13.92 -11.48
CA VAL A 160 20.77 12.96 -11.08
C VAL A 160 20.18 11.59 -10.75
N LEU A 161 19.02 11.54 -10.09
CA LEU A 161 18.36 10.29 -9.72
C LEU A 161 17.54 9.71 -10.85
N ASP A 162 16.96 10.55 -11.73
CA ASP A 162 16.35 10.07 -12.97
C ASP A 162 17.40 9.33 -13.82
N GLU A 163 18.59 9.92 -14.00
CA GLU A 163 19.72 9.25 -14.68
C GLU A 163 20.20 8.01 -13.92
N ALA A 164 20.29 8.07 -12.59
CA ALA A 164 20.73 6.93 -11.78
C ALA A 164 19.79 5.73 -11.95
N LEU A 165 18.48 5.97 -11.99
CA LEU A 165 17.50 4.90 -12.19
C LEU A 165 17.68 4.23 -13.55
N ASP A 166 17.83 5.01 -14.63
CA ASP A 166 18.05 4.47 -15.97
C ASP A 166 19.37 3.67 -16.05
N PHE A 167 20.45 4.25 -15.55
CA PHE A 167 21.79 3.65 -15.54
C PHE A 167 21.80 2.33 -14.75
N THR A 168 21.31 2.35 -13.52
CA THR A 168 21.30 1.16 -12.66
C THR A 168 20.37 0.08 -13.21
N THR A 169 19.19 0.44 -13.72
CA THR A 169 18.25 -0.52 -14.33
C THR A 169 18.89 -1.26 -15.50
N TYR A 170 19.57 -0.53 -16.39
CA TYR A 170 20.26 -1.13 -17.54
C TYR A 170 21.35 -2.12 -17.10
N HIS A 171 22.25 -1.69 -16.21
CA HIS A 171 23.39 -2.50 -15.79
C HIS A 171 22.98 -3.69 -14.90
N LEU A 172 21.98 -3.53 -14.02
CA LEU A 172 21.44 -4.63 -13.22
C LEU A 172 20.82 -5.72 -14.10
N LYS A 173 20.13 -5.36 -15.19
CA LYS A 173 19.63 -6.33 -16.19
C LYS A 173 20.77 -7.09 -16.86
N CYS A 174 21.85 -6.39 -17.25
CA CYS A 174 23.03 -7.04 -17.84
C CYS A 174 23.73 -7.98 -16.85
N ILE A 175 23.86 -7.57 -15.59
CA ILE A 175 24.47 -8.38 -14.53
C ILE A 175 23.64 -9.64 -14.27
N MET A 176 22.30 -9.52 -14.24
CA MET A 176 21.38 -10.65 -14.04
C MET A 176 21.56 -11.76 -15.09
N GLU A 177 21.89 -11.42 -16.33
CA GLU A 177 22.18 -12.40 -17.40
C GLU A 177 23.51 -13.15 -17.20
N SER A 178 24.39 -12.64 -16.33
CA SER A 178 25.74 -13.18 -16.09
C SER A 178 25.92 -13.89 -14.74
N LEU A 179 25.06 -13.60 -13.76
CA LEU A 179 25.10 -14.18 -12.42
C LEU A 179 24.23 -15.42 -12.32
N ASP A 180 24.68 -16.54 -12.88
CA ASP A 180 24.02 -17.82 -12.66
C ASP A 180 24.20 -18.28 -11.19
N SER A 181 23.09 -18.38 -10.45
CA SER A 181 22.94 -19.01 -9.13
C SER A 181 23.42 -18.30 -7.85
N ASP A 182 23.85 -17.03 -7.91
CA ASP A 182 24.22 -16.26 -6.71
C ASP A 182 23.02 -15.70 -5.93
N SER A 183 23.13 -15.60 -4.60
CA SER A 183 22.11 -14.99 -3.73
C SER A 183 21.84 -13.53 -4.08
N LEU A 184 22.87 -12.79 -4.54
CA LEU A 184 22.74 -11.43 -5.04
C LEU A 184 21.94 -11.36 -6.34
N ALA A 185 22.08 -12.34 -7.24
CA ALA A 185 21.29 -12.39 -8.48
C ALA A 185 19.80 -12.51 -8.18
N LYS A 186 19.43 -13.31 -7.16
CA LYS A 186 18.03 -13.40 -6.68
C LYS A 186 17.53 -12.04 -6.19
N GLN A 187 18.35 -11.28 -5.45
CA GLN A 187 17.96 -9.94 -4.99
C GLN A 187 17.81 -8.95 -6.15
N VAL A 188 18.75 -8.95 -7.09
CA VAL A 188 18.69 -8.06 -8.27
C VAL A 188 17.44 -8.36 -9.09
N LYS A 189 17.15 -9.65 -9.33
CA LYS A 189 15.92 -10.06 -10.01
C LYS A 189 14.68 -9.57 -9.27
N HIS A 190 14.60 -9.82 -7.97
CA HIS A 190 13.48 -9.37 -7.13
C HIS A 190 13.30 -7.85 -7.17
N ALA A 191 14.39 -7.07 -7.05
CA ALA A 191 14.33 -5.60 -7.06
C ALA A 191 13.93 -5.01 -8.42
N LEU A 192 14.34 -5.64 -9.53
CA LEU A 192 13.93 -5.27 -10.89
C LEU A 192 12.46 -5.61 -11.14
N GLU A 193 11.94 -6.66 -10.50
CA GLU A 193 10.52 -7.01 -10.55
C GLU A 193 9.69 -6.10 -9.63
N GLN A 194 10.13 -5.86 -8.39
CA GLN A 194 9.48 -5.01 -7.41
C GLN A 194 10.53 -4.14 -6.70
N PRO A 195 10.59 -2.83 -7.00
CA PRO A 195 11.47 -1.92 -6.29
C PRO A 195 11.16 -1.89 -4.78
N LEU A 196 12.18 -1.91 -3.93
CA LEU A 196 12.02 -1.95 -2.47
C LEU A 196 11.10 -0.84 -1.95
N HIS A 197 11.21 0.38 -2.49
CA HIS A 197 10.39 1.52 -2.06
C HIS A 197 8.92 1.40 -2.48
N LYS A 198 8.63 0.64 -3.54
CA LYS A 198 7.28 0.42 -4.09
C LYS A 198 6.68 -0.91 -3.62
N GLY A 199 7.44 -1.78 -2.97
CA GLY A 199 6.98 -3.08 -2.46
C GLY A 199 6.22 -3.00 -1.14
N ILE A 200 5.38 -4.01 -0.87
CA ILE A 200 4.65 -4.14 0.40
C ILE A 200 5.62 -4.56 1.51
N THR A 201 5.80 -3.70 2.52
CA THR A 201 6.79 -3.86 3.60
C THR A 201 6.86 -5.27 4.20
N ARG A 202 5.71 -5.90 4.47
CA ARG A 202 5.67 -7.25 5.07
C ARG A 202 6.04 -8.37 4.12
N MET A 203 5.74 -8.23 2.83
CA MET A 203 6.16 -9.20 1.81
C MET A 203 7.68 -9.07 1.59
N GLU A 204 8.16 -7.83 1.42
CA GLU A 204 9.59 -7.53 1.31
C GLU A 204 10.38 -8.04 2.52
N ALA A 205 9.81 -7.92 3.73
CA ALA A 205 10.42 -8.46 4.94
C ALA A 205 10.58 -9.97 4.91
N LYS A 206 9.57 -10.72 4.45
CA LYS A 206 9.68 -12.18 4.36
C LYS A 206 10.67 -12.61 3.28
N HIS A 207 10.66 -11.97 2.11
CA HIS A 207 11.69 -12.21 1.08
C HIS A 207 13.10 -11.94 1.62
N PHE A 208 13.28 -10.86 2.37
CA PHE A 208 14.58 -10.54 2.97
C PHE A 208 14.97 -11.50 4.09
N ILE A 209 14.04 -11.98 4.93
CA ILE A 209 14.35 -13.00 5.95
C ILE A 209 14.90 -14.27 5.28
N LEU A 210 14.27 -14.74 4.20
CA LEU A 210 14.71 -15.92 3.46
C LEU A 210 16.10 -15.71 2.83
N TYR A 211 16.35 -14.53 2.27
CA TYR A 211 17.68 -14.17 1.79
C TYR A 211 18.72 -14.10 2.92
N TYR A 212 18.37 -13.45 4.03
CA TYR A 212 19.28 -13.19 5.14
C TYR A 212 19.68 -14.48 5.85
N GLU A 213 18.81 -15.49 5.83
CA GLU A 213 19.13 -16.84 6.29
C GLU A 213 20.24 -17.51 5.45
N GLU A 214 20.25 -17.31 4.13
CA GLU A 214 21.32 -17.81 3.24
C GLU A 214 22.63 -16.99 3.37
N ASN A 215 22.59 -15.79 3.96
CA ASN A 215 23.74 -14.90 4.02
C ASN A 215 24.79 -15.39 5.05
N PRO A 216 26.07 -15.58 4.66
CA PRO A 216 27.12 -16.02 5.57
C PRO A 216 27.53 -14.99 6.64
N LEU A 217 27.23 -13.71 6.42
CA LEU A 217 27.50 -12.61 7.35
C LEU A 217 26.29 -12.29 8.25
N ARG A 218 25.25 -13.13 8.24
CA ARG A 218 24.05 -12.91 9.04
C ARG A 218 24.36 -12.92 10.54
N ASN A 219 23.53 -12.19 11.28
CA ASN A 219 23.48 -12.23 12.72
C ASN A 219 22.33 -13.14 13.14
N ASP A 220 22.64 -14.27 13.78
CA ASP A 220 21.64 -15.29 14.13
C ASP A 220 20.61 -14.78 15.17
N VAL A 221 20.98 -13.83 16.03
CA VAL A 221 20.06 -13.19 16.98
C VAL A 221 19.02 -12.37 16.22
N LEU A 222 19.45 -11.54 15.26
CA LEU A 222 18.55 -10.76 14.41
C LEU A 222 17.65 -11.65 13.55
N LEU A 223 18.22 -12.70 12.92
CA LEU A 223 17.45 -13.62 12.10
C LEU A 223 16.35 -14.30 12.93
N LYS A 224 16.71 -14.88 14.08
CA LYS A 224 15.76 -15.58 14.94
C LYS A 224 14.69 -14.65 15.48
N PHE A 225 15.07 -13.43 15.87
CA PHE A 225 14.14 -12.40 16.30
C PHE A 225 13.11 -12.07 15.20
N ALA A 226 13.57 -11.86 13.97
CA ALA A 226 12.70 -11.55 12.83
C ALA A 226 11.73 -12.70 12.49
N LYS A 227 12.22 -13.95 12.50
CA LYS A 227 11.38 -15.14 12.26
C LYS A 227 10.27 -15.29 13.31
N LEU A 228 10.62 -15.13 14.59
CA LEU A 228 9.65 -15.20 15.69
C LEU A 228 8.62 -14.08 15.60
N ASP A 229 9.06 -12.84 15.38
CA ASP A 229 8.15 -11.70 15.25
C ASP A 229 7.21 -11.84 14.06
N PHE A 230 7.73 -12.30 12.91
CA PHE A 230 6.91 -12.55 11.73
C PHE A 230 5.81 -13.58 11.99
N ASN A 231 6.15 -14.71 12.61
CA ASN A 231 5.19 -15.77 12.90
C ASN A 231 4.14 -15.33 13.93
N LEU A 232 4.54 -14.56 14.95
CA LEU A 232 3.59 -13.98 15.92
C LEU A 232 2.61 -13.04 15.22
N LEU A 233 3.09 -12.13 14.37
CA LEU A 233 2.21 -11.25 13.60
C LEU A 233 1.29 -12.04 12.66
N GLN A 234 1.79 -13.09 11.99
CA GLN A 234 0.95 -13.94 11.15
C GLN A 234 -0.18 -14.63 11.96
N MET A 235 0.11 -15.10 13.18
CA MET A 235 -0.91 -15.66 14.07
C MET A 235 -1.95 -14.62 14.49
N LEU A 236 -1.54 -13.38 14.74
CA LEU A 236 -2.44 -12.26 15.03
C LEU A 236 -3.36 -11.96 13.84
N TYR A 237 -2.77 -11.84 12.64
CA TYR A 237 -3.53 -11.52 11.43
C TYR A 237 -4.59 -12.56 11.10
N LYS A 238 -4.23 -13.84 11.26
CA LYS A 238 -5.16 -14.96 11.18
C LYS A 238 -6.37 -14.77 12.11
N GLN A 239 -6.14 -14.42 13.37
CA GLN A 239 -7.24 -14.20 14.34
C GLN A 239 -8.14 -13.02 13.98
N GLU A 240 -7.56 -11.93 13.47
CA GLU A 240 -8.32 -10.77 13.00
C GLU A 240 -9.14 -11.10 11.75
N LEU A 241 -8.55 -11.81 10.77
CA LEU A 241 -9.25 -12.24 9.56
C LEU A 241 -10.46 -13.13 9.88
N SER A 242 -10.31 -14.07 10.82
CA SER A 242 -11.43 -14.91 11.30
C SER A 242 -12.59 -14.06 11.86
N GLN A 243 -12.30 -12.98 12.57
CA GLN A 243 -13.33 -12.05 13.08
C GLN A 243 -14.04 -11.32 11.94
N VAL A 244 -13.30 -10.85 10.93
CA VAL A 244 -13.88 -10.16 9.78
C VAL A 244 -14.72 -11.12 8.93
N GLN A 245 -14.26 -12.35 8.71
CA GLN A 245 -15.03 -13.37 8.00
C GLN A 245 -16.34 -13.68 8.72
N SER A 246 -16.32 -13.82 10.05
CA SER A 246 -17.56 -13.98 10.83
C SER A 246 -18.50 -12.79 10.64
N TRP A 247 -17.98 -11.57 10.68
CA TRP A 247 -18.78 -10.37 10.47
C TRP A 247 -19.40 -10.31 9.07
N TRP A 248 -18.67 -10.77 8.05
CA TRP A 248 -19.14 -10.83 6.66
C TRP A 248 -20.19 -11.91 6.46
N ALA A 249 -19.98 -13.09 7.04
CA ALA A 249 -20.92 -14.19 7.02
C ALA A 249 -22.28 -13.82 7.65
N ASP A 250 -22.30 -13.00 8.70
CA ASP A 250 -23.55 -12.48 9.30
C ASP A 250 -24.37 -11.62 8.32
N ILE A 251 -23.71 -10.93 7.39
CA ILE A 251 -24.36 -10.13 6.35
C ILE A 251 -24.88 -11.04 5.24
N ASP A 252 -24.14 -12.11 4.95
CA ASP A 252 -24.49 -13.15 3.96
C ASP A 252 -24.65 -12.56 2.55
N VAL A 253 -23.65 -11.75 2.14
CA VAL A 253 -23.60 -11.13 0.81
C VAL A 253 -23.53 -12.21 -0.27
N GLU A 254 -22.75 -13.27 -0.07
CA GLU A 254 -22.59 -14.34 -1.07
C GLU A 254 -23.91 -15.01 -1.45
N SER A 255 -24.76 -15.34 -0.47
CA SER A 255 -26.05 -15.97 -0.77
C SER A 255 -27.10 -14.95 -1.24
N LYS A 256 -27.09 -13.73 -0.69
CA LYS A 256 -28.14 -12.73 -0.96
C LYS A 256 -27.86 -11.86 -2.20
N LEU A 257 -26.59 -11.72 -2.58
CA LEU A 257 -26.08 -10.92 -3.69
C LEU A 257 -25.00 -11.72 -4.45
N PRO A 258 -25.33 -12.88 -5.05
CA PRO A 258 -24.34 -13.74 -5.71
C PRO A 258 -23.68 -13.11 -6.96
N GLN A 259 -24.18 -11.95 -7.42
CA GLN A 259 -23.61 -11.15 -8.50
C GLN A 259 -22.54 -10.16 -8.02
N PHE A 260 -22.30 -10.05 -6.71
CA PHE A 260 -21.37 -9.11 -6.10
C PHE A 260 -20.11 -9.87 -5.68
N ARG A 261 -18.97 -9.18 -5.71
CA ARG A 261 -17.70 -9.71 -5.26
C ARG A 261 -17.75 -9.97 -3.75
N SER A 262 -17.21 -11.11 -3.34
CA SER A 262 -16.89 -11.41 -1.94
C SER A 262 -15.38 -11.63 -1.85
N ARG A 263 -14.67 -10.65 -1.27
CA ARG A 263 -13.20 -10.55 -1.29
C ARG A 263 -12.65 -10.18 0.08
N VAL A 264 -13.04 -10.94 1.09
CA VAL A 264 -12.69 -10.66 2.50
C VAL A 264 -11.20 -10.83 2.74
N VAL A 265 -10.61 -11.89 2.20
CA VAL A 265 -9.18 -12.19 2.41
C VAL A 265 -8.30 -11.16 1.70
N GLU A 266 -8.64 -10.79 0.46
CA GLU A 266 -7.94 -9.78 -0.32
C GLU A 266 -8.03 -8.41 0.36
N ALA A 267 -9.23 -7.98 0.75
CA ALA A 267 -9.44 -6.73 1.47
C ALA A 267 -8.66 -6.68 2.79
N TYR A 268 -8.55 -7.81 3.49
CA TYR A 268 -7.78 -7.89 4.72
C TYR A 268 -6.26 -7.88 4.46
N VAL A 269 -5.80 -8.48 3.38
CA VAL A 269 -4.39 -8.40 2.95
C VAL A 269 -4.01 -6.96 2.59
N TRP A 270 -4.89 -6.21 1.93
CA TRP A 270 -4.71 -4.76 1.75
C TRP A 270 -4.56 -4.04 3.09
N ALA A 271 -5.37 -4.38 4.09
CA ALA A 271 -5.29 -3.80 5.42
C ALA A 271 -3.95 -4.08 6.12
N VAL A 272 -3.48 -5.34 6.08
CA VAL A 272 -2.19 -5.75 6.65
C VAL A 272 -1.03 -5.08 5.91
N ALA A 273 -1.09 -5.01 4.59
CA ALA A 273 -0.09 -4.36 3.76
C ALA A 273 -0.04 -2.84 4.00
N ASN A 274 -1.17 -2.23 4.35
CA ASN A 274 -1.26 -0.82 4.71
C ASN A 274 -0.72 -0.53 6.12
N ILE A 275 -1.10 -1.36 7.10
CA ILE A 275 -0.81 -1.16 8.54
C ILE A 275 -0.56 -2.51 9.22
N PHE A 276 0.71 -2.89 9.38
CA PHE A 276 1.05 -4.24 9.82
C PHE A 276 1.32 -4.34 11.33
N GLU A 277 1.58 -3.24 12.02
CA GLU A 277 2.05 -3.24 13.40
C GLU A 277 1.00 -3.82 14.37
N PRO A 278 1.40 -4.61 15.39
CA PRO A 278 0.46 -5.44 16.15
C PRO A 278 -0.58 -4.62 16.94
N HIS A 279 -0.24 -3.41 17.38
CA HIS A 279 -1.15 -2.54 18.14
C HIS A 279 -2.25 -1.87 17.29
N TYR A 280 -2.24 -2.03 15.97
CA TYR A 280 -3.22 -1.44 15.06
C TYR A 280 -4.31 -2.43 14.56
N ALA A 281 -4.67 -3.40 15.39
CA ALA A 281 -5.71 -4.38 15.08
C ALA A 281 -7.06 -3.72 14.70
N LEU A 282 -7.49 -2.69 15.44
CA LEU A 282 -8.73 -1.97 15.13
C LEU A 282 -8.65 -1.33 13.75
N ALA A 283 -7.54 -0.66 13.42
CA ALA A 283 -7.33 -0.03 12.13
C ALA A 283 -7.45 -1.04 10.98
N ARG A 284 -6.80 -2.21 11.08
CA ARG A 284 -6.89 -3.26 10.06
C ARG A 284 -8.31 -3.81 9.90
N ILE A 285 -8.99 -4.11 11.01
CA ILE A 285 -10.37 -4.63 10.98
C ILE A 285 -11.31 -3.61 10.35
N MET A 286 -11.23 -2.33 10.74
CA MET A 286 -12.12 -1.29 10.24
C MET A 286 -11.81 -0.90 8.80
N PHE A 287 -10.53 -0.89 8.41
CA PHE A 287 -10.13 -0.77 7.01
C PHE A 287 -10.77 -1.87 6.16
N THR A 288 -10.69 -3.13 6.60
CA THR A 288 -11.23 -4.26 5.85
C THR A 288 -12.74 -4.16 5.69
N LYS A 289 -13.46 -3.83 6.77
CA LYS A 289 -14.91 -3.62 6.73
C LYS A 289 -15.29 -2.43 5.83
N MET A 290 -14.50 -1.36 5.84
CA MET A 290 -14.68 -0.21 4.94
C MET A 290 -14.50 -0.63 3.48
N ALA A 291 -13.43 -1.35 3.15
CA ALA A 291 -13.17 -1.85 1.81
C ALA A 291 -14.32 -2.73 1.29
N LEU A 292 -14.85 -3.61 2.14
CA LEU A 292 -16.00 -4.44 1.80
C LEU A 292 -17.29 -3.63 1.60
N ALA A 293 -17.53 -2.61 2.43
CA ALA A 293 -18.69 -1.70 2.27
C ALA A 293 -18.61 -0.85 0.98
N LEU A 294 -17.40 -0.43 0.60
CA LEU A 294 -17.12 0.23 -0.66
C LEU A 294 -17.31 -0.73 -1.84
N SER A 295 -16.78 -1.95 -1.77
CA SER A 295 -16.88 -2.95 -2.85
C SER A 295 -18.34 -3.31 -3.16
N VAL A 296 -19.21 -3.52 -2.16
CA VAL A 296 -20.63 -3.76 -2.44
C VAL A 296 -21.33 -2.51 -2.97
N SER A 297 -20.86 -1.32 -2.63
CA SER A 297 -21.40 -0.10 -3.25
C SER A 297 -20.94 0.00 -4.70
N ASP A 298 -19.68 -0.24 -4.99
CA ASP A 298 -19.08 -0.25 -6.33
C ASP A 298 -19.80 -1.22 -7.26
N ASP A 299 -19.95 -2.49 -6.86
CA ASP A 299 -20.67 -3.50 -7.65
C ASP A 299 -22.13 -3.10 -7.93
N LEU A 300 -22.77 -2.40 -7.00
CA LEU A 300 -24.12 -1.87 -7.22
C LEU A 300 -24.13 -0.84 -8.35
N TYR A 301 -23.19 0.10 -8.40
CA TYR A 301 -23.15 1.15 -9.44
C TYR A 301 -22.70 0.62 -10.80
N ASP A 302 -21.66 -0.20 -10.78
CA ASP A 302 -20.91 -0.57 -11.97
C ASP A 302 -21.53 -1.78 -12.68
N ALA A 303 -22.01 -2.76 -11.91
CA ALA A 303 -22.37 -4.08 -12.44
C ALA A 303 -23.84 -4.49 -12.29
N TYR A 304 -24.70 -3.76 -11.56
CA TYR A 304 -26.04 -4.28 -11.24
C TYR A 304 -27.22 -3.29 -11.21
N GLY A 305 -27.05 -2.11 -10.61
CA GLY A 305 -28.12 -1.16 -10.37
C GLY A 305 -28.60 -0.47 -11.64
N THR A 306 -29.91 -0.24 -11.74
CA THR A 306 -30.46 0.65 -12.78
C THR A 306 -30.39 2.10 -12.30
N MET A 307 -30.36 3.08 -13.20
CA MET A 307 -30.23 4.48 -12.79
C MET A 307 -31.27 4.99 -11.79
N ASP A 308 -32.53 4.54 -11.89
CA ASP A 308 -33.56 4.93 -10.92
C ASP A 308 -33.25 4.39 -9.51
N GLU A 309 -32.69 3.19 -9.44
CA GLU A 309 -32.29 2.54 -8.20
C GLU A 309 -31.02 3.20 -7.64
N LEU A 310 -30.04 3.50 -8.50
CA LEU A 310 -28.83 4.22 -8.15
C LEU A 310 -29.17 5.61 -7.61
N ASN A 311 -30.00 6.38 -8.32
CA ASN A 311 -30.49 7.68 -7.85
C ASN A 311 -31.14 7.61 -6.46
N THR A 312 -31.88 6.54 -6.18
CA THR A 312 -32.53 6.34 -4.89
C THR A 312 -31.52 5.94 -3.80
N TYR A 313 -30.56 5.07 -4.14
CA TYR A 313 -29.47 4.67 -3.26
C TYR A 313 -28.54 5.85 -2.90
N THR A 314 -28.13 6.65 -3.88
CA THR A 314 -27.32 7.86 -3.66
C THR A 314 -27.99 8.80 -2.67
N LYS A 315 -29.28 9.10 -2.86
CA LYS A 315 -30.05 9.95 -1.93
C LYS A 315 -30.14 9.38 -0.52
N ALA A 316 -30.21 8.06 -0.39
CA ALA A 316 -30.19 7.40 0.90
C ALA A 316 -28.82 7.56 1.58
N ILE A 317 -27.72 7.37 0.84
CA ILE A 317 -26.35 7.54 1.36
C ILE A 317 -26.06 9.00 1.74
N GLU A 318 -26.50 9.98 0.96
CA GLU A 318 -26.35 11.40 1.31
C GLU A 318 -26.98 11.72 2.68
N ARG A 319 -28.17 11.16 2.95
CA ARG A 319 -28.88 11.33 4.23
C ARG A 319 -28.29 10.49 5.35
N PHE A 320 -27.85 9.27 5.06
CA PHE A 320 -27.29 8.31 6.00
C PHE A 320 -28.20 8.00 7.22
N ASP A 321 -29.52 7.98 7.00
CA ASP A 321 -30.55 7.73 8.02
C ASP A 321 -31.04 6.27 7.99
N ALA A 322 -31.25 5.66 9.16
CA ALA A 322 -31.80 4.32 9.29
C ALA A 322 -33.15 4.13 8.57
N ASP A 323 -33.99 5.17 8.50
CA ASP A 323 -35.31 5.08 7.86
C ASP A 323 -35.24 5.02 6.32
N CYS A 324 -34.13 5.43 5.71
CA CYS A 324 -33.98 5.42 4.25
C CYS A 324 -34.06 4.01 3.65
N ILE A 325 -33.78 2.97 4.44
CA ILE A 325 -33.80 1.57 3.99
C ILE A 325 -35.18 1.12 3.47
N LYS A 326 -36.27 1.73 3.96
CA LYS A 326 -37.65 1.35 3.60
C LYS A 326 -37.95 1.58 2.12
N GLY A 327 -37.33 2.60 1.51
CA GLY A 327 -37.55 3.00 0.12
C GLY A 327 -36.63 2.33 -0.91
N LEU A 328 -35.65 1.53 -0.47
CA LEU A 328 -34.68 0.89 -1.36
C LEU A 328 -35.19 -0.45 -1.92
N PRO A 329 -34.76 -0.88 -3.12
CA PRO A 329 -34.99 -2.24 -3.59
C PRO A 329 -34.14 -3.26 -2.82
N GLY A 330 -34.49 -4.56 -2.91
CA GLY A 330 -33.94 -5.62 -2.05
C GLY A 330 -32.40 -5.68 -1.96
N TYR A 331 -31.70 -5.59 -3.09
CA TYR A 331 -30.22 -5.62 -3.12
C TYR A 331 -29.60 -4.32 -2.59
N SER A 332 -30.15 -3.17 -2.95
CA SER A 332 -29.70 -1.88 -2.41
C SER A 332 -29.95 -1.77 -0.90
N LYS A 333 -30.97 -2.45 -0.34
CA LYS A 333 -31.15 -2.55 1.11
C LYS A 333 -29.99 -3.28 1.78
N ILE A 334 -29.50 -4.36 1.18
CA ILE A 334 -28.37 -5.13 1.71
C ILE A 334 -27.10 -4.28 1.69
N CYS A 335 -26.79 -3.64 0.55
CA CYS A 335 -25.64 -2.73 0.42
C CYS A 335 -25.73 -1.59 1.47
N TYR A 336 -26.88 -0.93 1.55
CA TYR A 336 -27.10 0.16 2.51
C TYR A 336 -26.97 -0.31 3.97
N SER A 337 -27.57 -1.46 4.30
CA SER A 337 -27.50 -2.03 5.66
C SER A 337 -26.08 -2.42 6.04
N THR A 338 -25.27 -2.87 5.09
CA THR A 338 -23.84 -3.18 5.29
C THR A 338 -23.08 -1.91 5.66
N CYS A 339 -23.29 -0.83 4.91
CA CYS A 339 -22.69 0.48 5.19
C CYS A 339 -23.11 1.02 6.57
N VAL A 340 -24.41 1.02 6.87
CA VAL A 340 -24.92 1.51 8.17
C VAL A 340 -24.42 0.65 9.33
N LYS A 341 -24.39 -0.68 9.18
CA LYS A 341 -23.84 -1.61 10.18
C LYS A 341 -22.37 -1.28 10.46
N PHE A 342 -21.56 -1.12 9.41
CA PHE A 342 -20.15 -0.77 9.54
C PHE A 342 -19.93 0.52 10.35
N PHE A 343 -20.52 1.64 9.93
CA PHE A 343 -20.27 2.92 10.61
C PHE A 343 -20.77 2.93 12.06
N ARG A 344 -21.91 2.29 12.33
CA ARG A 344 -22.42 2.15 13.69
C ARG A 344 -21.45 1.35 14.56
N GLU A 345 -20.97 0.20 14.08
CA GLU A 345 -19.98 -0.60 14.82
C GLU A 345 -18.66 0.15 15.01
N PHE A 346 -18.24 0.93 14.02
CA PHE A 346 -17.02 1.71 14.13
C PHE A 346 -17.17 2.80 15.21
N ASP A 347 -18.27 3.55 15.21
CA ASP A 347 -18.59 4.50 16.28
C ASP A 347 -18.59 3.81 17.67
N GLU A 348 -19.18 2.63 17.79
CA GLU A 348 -19.19 1.84 19.02
C GLU A 348 -17.78 1.43 19.47
N GLU A 349 -16.90 0.97 18.57
CA GLU A 349 -15.52 0.59 18.90
C GLU A 349 -14.66 1.79 19.33
N ILE A 350 -14.81 2.95 18.68
CA ILE A 350 -14.12 4.19 19.07
C ILE A 350 -14.52 4.58 20.50
N VAL A 351 -15.81 4.50 20.85
CA VAL A 351 -16.30 4.78 22.20
C VAL A 351 -15.77 3.75 23.21
N LYS A 352 -15.75 2.45 22.86
CA LYS A 352 -15.21 1.39 23.74
C LYS A 352 -13.73 1.60 24.08
N GLN A 353 -12.95 2.17 23.17
CA GLN A 353 -11.55 2.53 23.41
C GLN A 353 -11.37 3.82 24.24
N GLY A 354 -12.46 4.47 24.65
CA GLY A 354 -12.41 5.68 25.48
C GLY A 354 -12.03 6.95 24.70
N SER A 355 -12.11 6.92 23.38
CA SER A 355 -11.87 8.09 22.53
C SER A 355 -13.07 9.05 22.53
N TYR A 356 -12.81 10.34 22.29
CA TYR A 356 -13.83 11.41 22.35
C TYR A 356 -14.29 11.90 20.96
N TYR A 357 -13.83 11.26 19.89
CA TYR A 357 -14.15 11.61 18.51
C TYR A 357 -15.12 10.60 17.88
N ASP A 358 -15.70 10.99 16.75
CA ASP A 358 -16.62 10.16 15.96
C ASP A 358 -16.05 9.83 14.58
N VAL A 359 -16.78 9.03 13.80
CA VAL A 359 -16.37 8.62 12.45
C VAL A 359 -16.82 9.59 11.35
N SER A 360 -17.20 10.84 11.65
CA SER A 360 -17.84 11.75 10.69
C SER A 360 -16.96 12.04 9.47
N TYR A 361 -15.65 12.27 9.64
CA TYR A 361 -14.75 12.50 8.50
C TYR A 361 -14.72 11.31 7.53
N CYS A 362 -14.66 10.10 8.09
CA CYS A 362 -14.66 8.85 7.32
C CYS A 362 -16.01 8.62 6.63
N LYS A 363 -17.12 8.94 7.30
CA LYS A 363 -18.49 8.87 6.75
C LYS A 363 -18.70 9.84 5.59
N GLU A 364 -18.23 11.08 5.72
CA GLU A 364 -18.33 12.06 4.63
C GLU A 364 -17.46 11.67 3.43
N ALA A 365 -16.23 11.18 3.65
CA ALA A 365 -15.40 10.67 2.56
C ALA A 365 -16.06 9.48 1.83
N PHE A 366 -16.68 8.56 2.56
CA PHE A 366 -17.45 7.46 1.97
C PHE A 366 -18.62 7.97 1.11
N LYS A 367 -19.38 8.96 1.59
CA LYS A 367 -20.45 9.59 0.80
C LYS A 367 -19.91 10.23 -0.47
N THR A 368 -18.78 10.95 -0.38
CA THR A 368 -18.12 11.55 -1.54
C THR A 368 -17.73 10.50 -2.57
N THR A 369 -17.20 9.35 -2.15
CA THR A 369 -16.91 8.23 -3.07
C THR A 369 -18.17 7.66 -3.72
N VAL A 370 -19.24 7.44 -2.96
CA VAL A 370 -20.52 6.95 -3.53
C VAL A 370 -21.13 7.95 -4.52
N LEU A 371 -21.01 9.25 -4.26
CA LEU A 371 -21.43 10.30 -5.20
C LEU A 371 -20.59 10.28 -6.49
N ALA A 372 -19.29 9.99 -6.38
CA ALA A 372 -18.40 9.86 -7.52
C ALA A 372 -18.73 8.60 -8.36
N TYR A 373 -19.08 7.47 -7.74
CA TYR A 373 -19.61 6.29 -8.45
C TYR A 373 -20.91 6.61 -9.20
N HIS A 374 -21.80 7.40 -8.57
CA HIS A 374 -23.03 7.86 -9.24
C HIS A 374 -22.71 8.69 -10.48
N GLN A 375 -21.71 9.57 -10.40
CA GLN A 375 -21.30 10.40 -11.53
C GLN A 375 -20.75 9.55 -12.70
N GLU A 376 -20.01 8.48 -12.44
CA GLU A 376 -19.57 7.52 -13.46
C GLU A 376 -20.74 6.79 -14.11
N ALA A 377 -21.72 6.35 -13.31
CA ALA A 377 -22.95 5.76 -13.84
C ALA A 377 -23.74 6.76 -14.71
N VAL A 378 -23.79 8.04 -14.34
CA VAL A 378 -24.39 9.10 -15.17
C VAL A 378 -23.64 9.27 -16.49
N TRP A 379 -22.31 9.20 -16.49
CA TRP A 379 -21.50 9.25 -17.71
C TRP A 379 -21.79 8.05 -18.60
N ARG A 380 -21.86 6.84 -18.04
CA ARG A 380 -22.22 5.60 -18.76
C ARG A 380 -23.53 5.72 -19.52
N GLU A 381 -24.57 6.18 -18.85
CA GLU A 381 -25.91 6.28 -19.46
C GLU A 381 -25.99 7.33 -20.57
N LYS A 382 -25.12 8.34 -20.49
CA LYS A 382 -25.00 9.38 -21.50
C LYS A 382 -24.00 9.01 -22.61
N ASN A 383 -23.30 7.88 -22.51
CA ASN A 383 -22.12 7.54 -23.32
C ASN A 383 -21.13 8.71 -23.39
N TYR A 384 -20.93 9.40 -22.26
CA TYR A 384 -20.07 10.57 -22.17
C TYR A 384 -18.66 10.15 -21.76
N VAL A 385 -17.72 10.21 -22.71
CA VAL A 385 -16.29 10.13 -22.42
C VAL A 385 -15.77 11.56 -22.13
N PRO A 386 -15.48 11.91 -20.87
CA PRO A 386 -14.98 13.24 -20.49
C PRO A 386 -13.55 13.50 -20.99
N PRO A 387 -13.07 14.76 -21.00
CA PRO A 387 -11.64 15.07 -21.02
C PRO A 387 -10.92 14.43 -19.83
N LEU A 388 -9.65 14.05 -20.00
CA LEU A 388 -8.86 13.33 -19.01
C LEU A 388 -8.82 14.04 -17.65
N LYS A 389 -8.68 15.38 -17.65
CA LYS A 389 -8.66 16.14 -16.41
C LYS A 389 -10.00 16.07 -15.65
N GLU A 390 -11.12 16.13 -16.37
CA GLU A 390 -12.46 15.99 -15.77
C GLU A 390 -12.64 14.56 -15.23
N TYR A 391 -12.24 13.55 -16.00
CA TYR A 391 -12.24 12.16 -15.57
C TYR A 391 -11.47 11.99 -14.26
N LEU A 392 -10.19 12.38 -14.23
CA LEU A 392 -9.32 12.15 -13.07
C LEU A 392 -9.76 12.91 -11.82
N MET A 393 -10.51 14.02 -11.94
CA MET A 393 -11.10 14.67 -10.77
C MET A 393 -12.15 13.80 -10.08
N ASN A 394 -12.89 12.99 -10.82
CA ASN A 394 -13.89 12.06 -10.27
C ASN A 394 -13.29 10.66 -10.03
N GLY A 395 -12.61 10.10 -11.03
CA GLY A 395 -12.02 8.76 -11.02
C GLY A 395 -10.99 8.57 -9.91
N SER A 396 -10.24 9.62 -9.54
CA SER A 396 -9.32 9.51 -8.40
C SER A 396 -10.10 9.28 -7.09
N ILE A 397 -11.26 9.91 -6.91
CA ILE A 397 -12.12 9.71 -5.72
C ILE A 397 -12.70 8.28 -5.68
N THR A 398 -13.03 7.71 -6.84
CA THR A 398 -13.59 6.34 -6.94
C THR A 398 -12.55 5.25 -6.71
N SER A 399 -11.25 5.60 -6.63
CA SER A 399 -10.18 4.69 -6.17
C SER A 399 -10.20 4.37 -4.66
N CYS A 400 -11.03 5.09 -3.89
CA CYS A 400 -11.24 4.89 -2.46
C CYS A 400 -10.08 5.17 -1.49
N ALA A 401 -8.94 5.72 -1.94
CA ALA A 401 -7.78 5.88 -1.05
C ALA A 401 -8.09 6.74 0.19
N CYS A 402 -8.86 7.83 0.04
CA CYS A 402 -9.21 8.72 1.15
C CYS A 402 -10.10 8.06 2.23
N PRO A 403 -11.29 7.47 1.94
CA PRO A 403 -12.10 6.82 2.97
C PRO A 403 -11.39 5.64 3.64
N LEU A 404 -10.60 4.87 2.89
CA LEU A 404 -9.76 3.80 3.43
C LEU A 404 -8.70 4.35 4.38
N GLY A 405 -7.94 5.36 3.96
CA GLY A 405 -6.93 6.02 4.79
C GLY A 405 -7.51 6.69 6.04
N LEU A 406 -8.70 7.30 5.96
CA LEU A 406 -9.38 7.86 7.13
C LEU A 406 -9.82 6.78 8.12
N SER A 407 -10.27 5.62 7.63
CA SER A 407 -10.59 4.49 8.51
C SER A 407 -9.36 3.96 9.25
N SER A 408 -8.20 3.93 8.57
CA SER A 408 -6.90 3.63 9.15
C SER A 408 -6.54 4.63 10.25
N ILE A 409 -6.55 5.94 9.95
CA ILE A 409 -6.20 7.01 10.88
C ILE A 409 -7.04 6.93 12.16
N LEU A 410 -8.36 6.78 12.02
CA LEU A 410 -9.27 6.67 13.16
C LEU A 410 -9.00 5.41 13.99
N GLY A 411 -8.78 4.26 13.34
CA GLY A 411 -8.53 3.00 14.03
C GLY A 411 -7.14 2.90 14.69
N MET A 412 -6.20 3.78 14.34
CA MET A 412 -4.88 3.86 14.99
C MET A 412 -4.93 4.53 16.37
N GLY A 413 -5.93 5.38 16.63
CA GLY A 413 -6.25 5.86 17.97
C GLY A 413 -5.25 6.83 18.62
N HIS A 414 -4.39 7.50 17.85
CA HIS A 414 -3.40 8.46 18.36
C HIS A 414 -4.03 9.74 18.91
N ALA A 415 -3.30 10.47 19.75
CA ALA A 415 -3.79 11.71 20.38
C ALA A 415 -4.16 12.82 19.37
N ASP A 416 -3.48 12.86 18.22
CA ASP A 416 -3.67 13.86 17.16
C ASP A 416 -4.59 13.38 16.01
N THR A 417 -5.31 12.26 16.19
CA THR A 417 -6.18 11.62 15.19
C THR A 417 -7.11 12.61 14.46
N ILE A 418 -7.75 13.53 15.20
CA ILE A 418 -8.66 14.52 14.59
C ILE A 418 -7.92 15.53 13.72
N GLY A 419 -6.71 15.93 14.12
CA GLY A 419 -5.85 16.79 13.30
C GLY A 419 -5.46 16.10 12.00
N ALA A 420 -5.09 14.82 12.08
CA ALA A 420 -4.78 13.99 10.93
C ALA A 420 -5.99 13.78 10.00
N CYS A 421 -7.18 13.50 10.54
CA CYS A 421 -8.41 13.38 9.75
C CYS A 421 -8.74 14.68 9.01
N LYS A 422 -8.62 15.84 9.68
CA LYS A 422 -8.80 17.16 9.07
C LYS A 422 -7.78 17.45 7.98
N TRP A 423 -6.54 17.00 8.15
CA TRP A 423 -5.50 17.12 7.14
C TRP A 423 -5.84 16.25 5.93
N ALA A 424 -6.13 14.96 6.12
CA ALA A 424 -6.43 14.03 5.03
C ALA A 424 -7.70 14.45 4.24
N ALA A 425 -8.76 14.88 4.94
CA ALA A 425 -10.02 15.31 4.31
C ALA A 425 -9.88 16.58 3.43
N LYS A 426 -8.77 17.32 3.53
CA LYS A 426 -8.49 18.47 2.63
C LYS A 426 -7.88 18.06 1.29
N GLY A 427 -7.55 16.78 1.10
CA GLY A 427 -6.85 16.30 -0.10
C GLY A 427 -5.44 16.87 -0.23
N PRO A 428 -4.53 16.65 0.75
CA PRO A 428 -3.12 16.99 0.61
C PRO A 428 -2.49 16.15 -0.51
N LYS A 429 -1.31 16.57 -0.99
CA LYS A 429 -0.63 15.91 -2.11
C LYS A 429 -0.44 14.41 -1.86
N ALA A 430 -0.16 13.98 -0.62
CA ALA A 430 -0.08 12.56 -0.28
C ALA A 430 -1.37 11.76 -0.59
N VAL A 431 -2.54 12.32 -0.25
CA VAL A 431 -3.85 11.69 -0.53
C VAL A 431 -4.13 11.69 -2.03
N LEU A 432 -3.95 12.84 -2.68
CA LEU A 432 -4.22 13.00 -4.10
C LEU A 432 -3.33 12.10 -4.97
N SER A 433 -2.06 11.94 -4.61
CA SER A 433 -1.13 11.01 -5.28
C SER A 433 -1.61 9.56 -5.15
N ALA A 434 -2.01 9.15 -3.95
CA ALA A 434 -2.50 7.80 -3.70
C ALA A 434 -3.78 7.51 -4.47
N GLU A 435 -4.71 8.46 -4.51
CA GLU A 435 -5.97 8.35 -5.28
C GLU A 435 -5.71 8.27 -6.79
N LYS A 436 -4.93 9.22 -7.32
CA LYS A 436 -4.63 9.31 -8.76
C LYS A 436 -3.85 8.09 -9.26
N MET A 437 -2.82 7.67 -8.52
CA MET A 437 -2.03 6.49 -8.86
C MET A 437 -2.91 5.25 -8.93
N SER A 438 -3.72 5.02 -7.90
CA SER A 438 -4.59 3.84 -7.78
C SER A 438 -5.62 3.79 -8.90
N ARG A 439 -6.24 4.92 -9.27
CA ARG A 439 -7.16 4.98 -10.41
C ARG A 439 -6.47 4.65 -11.73
N ILE A 440 -5.33 5.29 -12.01
CA ILE A 440 -4.65 5.11 -13.30
C ILE A 440 -4.15 3.67 -13.47
N ILE A 441 -3.54 3.07 -12.44
CA ILE A 441 -3.07 1.69 -12.56
C ILE A 441 -4.24 0.69 -12.68
N ASN A 442 -5.37 0.96 -11.99
CA ASN A 442 -6.59 0.18 -12.12
C ASN A 442 -7.17 0.27 -13.55
N ASP A 443 -7.23 1.47 -14.14
CA ASP A 443 -7.66 1.65 -15.54
C ASP A 443 -6.77 0.88 -16.52
N ILE A 444 -5.44 0.96 -16.35
CA ILE A 444 -4.50 0.32 -17.28
C ILE A 444 -4.68 -1.20 -17.25
N MET A 445 -4.78 -1.79 -16.06
CA MET A 445 -4.92 -3.23 -15.91
C MET A 445 -6.33 -3.75 -16.17
N GLY A 446 -7.34 -2.94 -15.85
CA GLY A 446 -8.75 -3.26 -16.03
C GLY A 446 -9.27 -3.04 -17.44
N TYR A 447 -8.53 -2.30 -18.28
CA TYR A 447 -9.00 -1.78 -19.57
C TYR A 447 -9.81 -2.79 -20.41
N GLU A 448 -9.25 -3.96 -20.70
CA GLU A 448 -9.89 -4.95 -21.57
C GLU A 448 -11.15 -5.55 -20.94
N GLU A 449 -11.14 -5.79 -19.62
CA GLU A 449 -12.27 -6.34 -18.89
C GLU A 449 -13.38 -5.31 -18.74
N GLU A 450 -13.04 -4.05 -18.50
CA GLU A 450 -13.98 -2.94 -18.47
C GLU A 450 -14.68 -2.76 -19.83
N HIS A 451 -13.96 -2.92 -20.94
CA HIS A 451 -14.54 -2.88 -22.29
C HIS A 451 -15.37 -4.11 -22.65
N SER A 452 -15.28 -5.20 -21.90
CA SER A 452 -16.11 -6.39 -22.09
C SER A 452 -17.55 -6.22 -21.58
N ARG A 453 -17.80 -5.16 -20.81
CA ARG A 453 -19.09 -4.80 -20.21
C ARG A 453 -19.54 -3.41 -20.66
N PRO A 454 -20.81 -3.01 -20.43
CA PRO A 454 -21.26 -1.64 -20.66
C PRO A 454 -20.56 -0.65 -19.72
N HIS A 455 -19.32 -0.30 -20.00
CA HIS A 455 -18.51 0.68 -19.28
C HIS A 455 -18.34 1.94 -20.14
N VAL A 456 -18.13 3.09 -19.50
CA VAL A 456 -18.14 4.38 -20.21
C VAL A 456 -16.78 4.79 -20.75
N ALA A 457 -15.79 4.85 -19.88
CA ALA A 457 -14.50 5.45 -20.16
C ALA A 457 -13.54 5.16 -19.01
N THR A 458 -12.34 4.75 -19.39
CA THR A 458 -11.15 4.69 -18.54
C THR A 458 -10.29 5.93 -18.75
N SER A 459 -9.25 6.13 -17.95
CA SER A 459 -8.25 7.18 -18.25
C SER A 459 -7.58 6.99 -19.62
N ILE A 460 -7.46 5.76 -20.11
CA ILE A 460 -6.95 5.47 -21.46
C ILE A 460 -7.89 6.05 -22.52
N ASP A 461 -9.19 5.79 -22.43
CA ASP A 461 -10.16 6.28 -23.41
C ASP A 461 -10.24 7.81 -23.41
N CYS A 462 -10.20 8.40 -22.21
CA CYS A 462 -10.19 9.85 -22.06
C CYS A 462 -8.94 10.47 -22.71
N TYR A 463 -7.75 9.86 -22.49
CA TYR A 463 -6.51 10.32 -23.10
C TYR A 463 -6.53 10.17 -24.63
N MET A 464 -6.91 8.99 -25.14
CA MET A 464 -6.99 8.72 -26.57
C MET A 464 -7.96 9.68 -27.27
N LYS A 465 -9.12 9.93 -26.67
CA LYS A 465 -10.13 10.85 -27.22
C LYS A 465 -9.66 12.31 -27.22
N GLU A 466 -8.98 12.76 -26.17
CA GLU A 466 -8.54 14.15 -26.04
C GLU A 466 -7.35 14.46 -26.96
N TYR A 467 -6.39 13.55 -27.09
CA TYR A 467 -5.14 13.78 -27.81
C TYR A 467 -5.06 13.12 -29.20
N GLY A 468 -6.01 12.25 -29.55
CA GLY A 468 -6.05 11.57 -30.85
C GLY A 468 -4.89 10.58 -31.05
N VAL A 469 -4.43 9.93 -29.98
CA VAL A 469 -3.29 9.00 -29.95
C VAL A 469 -3.73 7.54 -29.85
N SER A 470 -2.78 6.62 -30.05
CA SER A 470 -2.98 5.19 -29.83
C SER A 470 -3.13 4.83 -28.34
N LYS A 471 -3.63 3.62 -28.07
CA LYS A 471 -3.71 3.06 -26.72
C LYS A 471 -2.32 2.97 -26.08
N GLU A 472 -1.34 2.50 -26.85
CA GLU A 472 0.03 2.30 -26.39
C GLU A 472 0.67 3.64 -25.97
N GLU A 473 0.49 4.69 -26.77
CA GLU A 473 0.95 6.03 -26.43
C GLU A 473 0.24 6.59 -25.19
N ALA A 474 -1.08 6.39 -25.08
CA ALA A 474 -1.84 6.79 -23.89
C ALA A 474 -1.32 6.09 -22.62
N VAL A 475 -1.11 4.77 -22.68
CA VAL A 475 -0.59 3.97 -21.56
C VAL A 475 0.79 4.47 -21.11
N VAL A 476 1.71 4.75 -22.04
CA VAL A 476 3.03 5.32 -21.70
C VAL A 476 2.87 6.63 -20.93
N LYS A 477 1.99 7.53 -21.39
CA LYS A 477 1.74 8.81 -20.73
C LYS A 477 1.06 8.68 -19.38
N LEU A 478 0.19 7.70 -19.20
CA LEU A 478 -0.42 7.40 -17.91
C LEU A 478 0.60 6.83 -16.92
N TYR A 479 1.55 6.01 -17.36
CA TYR A 479 2.67 5.57 -16.50
C TYR A 479 3.62 6.73 -16.12
N GLU A 480 3.89 7.68 -17.02
CA GLU A 480 4.61 8.91 -16.66
C GLU A 480 3.88 9.66 -15.52
N MET A 481 2.54 9.75 -15.61
CA MET A 481 1.72 10.37 -14.56
C MET A 481 1.73 9.58 -13.24
N ILE A 482 1.86 8.24 -13.28
CA ILE A 482 2.07 7.41 -12.09
C ILE A 482 3.44 7.72 -11.46
N GLU A 483 4.51 7.81 -12.25
CA GLU A 483 5.83 8.16 -11.71
C GLU A 483 5.84 9.55 -11.06
N ASP A 484 5.09 10.52 -11.59
CA ASP A 484 4.91 11.83 -10.95
C ASP A 484 4.25 11.72 -9.58
N THR A 485 3.26 10.83 -9.41
CA THR A 485 2.62 10.62 -8.09
C THR A 485 3.58 10.01 -7.07
N TRP A 486 4.51 9.15 -7.50
CA TRP A 486 5.57 8.63 -6.63
C TRP A 486 6.53 9.73 -6.19
N LYS A 487 6.95 10.62 -7.11
CA LYS A 487 7.76 11.79 -6.77
C LYS A 487 7.04 12.72 -5.79
N ASP A 488 5.75 12.96 -6.02
CA ASP A 488 4.90 13.79 -5.17
C ASP A 488 4.77 13.26 -3.74
N ILE A 489 4.55 11.96 -3.55
CA ILE A 489 4.46 11.39 -2.20
C ILE A 489 5.83 11.31 -1.50
N ASN A 490 6.91 11.12 -2.27
CA ASN A 490 8.27 11.18 -1.74
C ASN A 490 8.57 12.57 -1.15
N GLU A 491 8.13 13.65 -1.81
CA GLU A 491 8.26 15.02 -1.31
C GLU A 491 7.51 15.23 0.01
N GLU A 492 6.25 14.76 0.08
CA GLU A 492 5.42 14.87 1.28
C GLU A 492 6.01 14.12 2.48
N CYS A 493 6.79 13.07 2.24
CA CYS A 493 7.49 12.33 3.29
C CYS A 493 8.71 13.09 3.88
N LEU A 494 9.20 14.15 3.23
CA LEU A 494 10.35 14.92 3.70
C LEU A 494 9.97 15.96 4.76
N ARG A 495 10.87 16.18 5.72
CA ARG A 495 10.68 17.10 6.85
C ARG A 495 10.85 18.58 6.44
N PRO A 496 10.17 19.53 7.11
CA PRO A 496 9.14 19.32 8.14
C PRO A 496 7.82 18.85 7.52
N THR A 497 7.17 17.88 8.14
CA THR A 497 5.87 17.37 7.69
C THR A 497 4.71 18.11 8.38
N THR A 498 3.56 18.21 7.70
CA THR A 498 2.36 18.89 8.23
C THR A 498 1.66 18.07 9.33
N VAL A 499 1.82 16.75 9.30
CA VAL A 499 1.30 15.77 10.27
C VAL A 499 2.38 14.74 10.58
N GLY A 500 2.14 13.87 11.57
CA GLY A 500 3.01 12.74 11.86
C GLY A 500 3.23 11.85 10.63
N ARG A 501 4.48 11.41 10.42
CA ARG A 501 4.87 10.59 9.25
C ARG A 501 4.06 9.31 9.13
N HIS A 502 3.65 8.71 10.25
CA HIS A 502 2.80 7.53 10.26
C HIS A 502 1.46 7.73 9.54
N TYR A 503 0.95 8.97 9.46
CA TYR A 503 -0.27 9.27 8.68
C TYR A 503 -0.02 9.43 7.19
N ILE A 504 1.14 9.97 6.80
CA ILE A 504 1.54 10.04 5.38
C ILE A 504 1.83 8.62 4.86
N ASN A 505 2.45 7.79 5.71
CA ASN A 505 2.76 6.40 5.38
C ASN A 505 1.53 5.55 5.07
N ILE A 506 0.34 5.89 5.57
CA ILE A 506 -0.91 5.22 5.19
C ILE A 506 -1.16 5.34 3.69
N PHE A 507 -0.93 6.53 3.12
CA PHE A 507 -1.13 6.78 1.69
C PHE A 507 0.03 6.25 0.85
N LEU A 508 1.26 6.28 1.37
CA LEU A 508 2.41 5.63 0.74
C LEU A 508 2.23 4.12 0.65
N ASN A 509 1.80 3.49 1.75
CA ASN A 509 1.53 2.07 1.78
C ASN A 509 0.31 1.71 0.93
N TRP A 510 -0.67 2.60 0.79
CA TRP A 510 -1.76 2.39 -0.18
C TRP A 510 -1.25 2.38 -1.62
N MET A 511 -0.34 3.28 -2.00
CA MET A 511 0.29 3.22 -3.33
C MET A 511 1.06 1.92 -3.56
N ARG A 512 1.77 1.40 -2.54
CA ARG A 512 2.44 0.09 -2.59
C ARG A 512 1.44 -1.06 -2.76
N VAL A 513 0.32 -1.00 -2.04
CA VAL A 513 -0.78 -1.98 -2.17
C VAL A 513 -1.35 -1.96 -3.58
N SER A 514 -1.66 -0.78 -4.13
CA SER A 514 -2.19 -0.63 -5.49
C SER A 514 -1.20 -1.12 -6.54
N ASP A 515 0.08 -0.79 -6.41
CA ASP A 515 1.15 -1.23 -7.33
C ASP A 515 1.24 -2.76 -7.40
N VAL A 516 1.26 -3.43 -6.25
CA VAL A 516 1.33 -4.90 -6.19
C VAL A 516 0.02 -5.56 -6.63
N THR A 517 -1.13 -5.03 -6.20
CA THR A 517 -2.45 -5.60 -6.53
C THR A 517 -2.70 -5.57 -8.03
N TYR A 518 -2.32 -4.48 -8.69
CA TYR A 518 -2.53 -4.26 -10.13
C TYR A 518 -1.23 -4.46 -10.93
N LYS A 519 -0.33 -5.34 -10.47
CA LYS A 519 0.94 -5.56 -11.15
C LYS A 519 0.79 -6.30 -12.47
N ASN A 520 -0.03 -7.35 -12.47
CA ASN A 520 -0.23 -8.25 -13.62
C ASN A 520 -1.66 -8.23 -14.16
N ARG A 521 -2.63 -8.13 -13.24
CA ARG A 521 -4.08 -8.11 -13.49
C ARG A 521 -4.75 -7.46 -12.28
N ASP A 522 -6.04 -7.16 -12.35
CA ASP A 522 -6.86 -6.85 -11.17
C ASP A 522 -6.89 -8.03 -10.18
N GLY A 523 -5.97 -8.02 -9.21
CA GLY A 523 -5.84 -9.04 -8.18
C GLY A 523 -6.93 -9.00 -7.10
N TYR A 524 -7.75 -7.94 -7.05
CA TYR A 524 -8.92 -7.91 -6.16
C TYR A 524 -10.09 -8.67 -6.76
N THR A 525 -10.39 -8.40 -8.04
CA THR A 525 -11.48 -9.09 -8.74
C THR A 525 -11.10 -10.54 -9.05
N HIS A 526 -9.83 -10.80 -9.40
CA HIS A 526 -9.27 -12.11 -9.75
C HIS A 526 -8.29 -12.60 -8.68
N PRO A 527 -8.79 -13.15 -7.56
CA PRO A 527 -7.95 -13.48 -6.41
C PRO A 527 -6.94 -14.60 -6.69
N ASP A 528 -7.12 -15.36 -7.77
CA ASP A 528 -6.15 -16.35 -8.23
C ASP A 528 -4.79 -15.74 -8.58
N THR A 529 -4.75 -14.47 -9.00
CA THR A 529 -3.50 -13.80 -9.37
C THR A 529 -2.71 -13.26 -8.18
N MET A 530 -3.33 -13.20 -6.99
CA MET A 530 -2.68 -12.83 -5.73
C MET A 530 -2.55 -14.02 -4.78
N LYS A 531 -2.95 -15.21 -5.22
CA LYS A 531 -3.06 -16.37 -4.35
C LYS A 531 -1.73 -16.64 -3.65
N ASP A 532 -0.64 -16.75 -4.41
CA ASP A 532 0.67 -17.10 -3.88
C ASP A 532 1.17 -16.05 -2.88
N GLU A 533 0.95 -14.76 -3.13
CA GLU A 533 1.29 -13.66 -2.22
C GLU A 533 0.48 -13.72 -0.92
N ILE A 534 -0.81 -14.10 -1.00
CA ILE A 534 -1.68 -14.28 0.15
C ILE A 534 -1.26 -15.50 0.97
N GLU A 535 -0.95 -16.64 0.33
CA GLU A 535 -0.43 -17.83 1.03
C GLU A 535 0.91 -17.50 1.71
N PHE A 536 1.78 -16.78 1.00
CA PHE A 536 3.08 -16.34 1.48
C PHE A 536 2.97 -15.41 2.70
N LEU A 537 2.05 -14.47 2.73
CA LEU A 537 1.89 -13.56 3.86
C LEU A 537 1.13 -14.20 5.03
N LEU A 538 -0.02 -14.81 4.73
CA LEU A 538 -0.99 -15.20 5.74
C LEU A 538 -0.97 -16.68 6.10
N MET A 539 -0.48 -17.60 5.27
CA MET A 539 -0.58 -19.03 5.55
C MET A 539 0.73 -19.66 5.96
N ASP A 540 1.80 -19.42 5.20
CA ASP A 540 3.09 -20.09 5.34
C ASP A 540 3.92 -19.47 6.47
N PRO A 541 4.08 -20.14 7.63
CA PRO A 541 4.98 -19.64 8.67
C PRO A 541 6.44 -19.79 8.24
N ILE A 542 7.31 -18.95 8.76
CA ILE A 542 8.75 -19.10 8.54
C ILE A 542 9.29 -20.17 9.50
N PRO A 543 10.05 -21.18 9.04
CA PRO A 543 10.69 -22.14 9.92
C PRO A 543 11.64 -21.44 10.91
N ILE A 544 11.48 -21.73 12.21
CA ILE A 544 12.31 -21.15 13.29
C ILE A 544 13.68 -21.82 13.35
#